data_AF-A0A5N6GSW5-F1
#
_entry.id   AF-A0A5N6GSW5-F1
#
_cell.length_a   1.000
_cell.length_b   1.000
_cell.length_c   1.000
_cell.angle_alpha   90.00
_cell.angle_beta   90.00
_cell.angle_gamma   90.00
#
_symmetry.space_group_name_H-M   'P 1'
#
loop_
_entity.id
_entity.type
_entity.pdbx_description
1 polymer ?
#
loop_
_entity_poly.entity_id
_entity_poly.type
_entity_poly.pdbx_seq_one_letter_code
_entity_poly.pdbx_strand_id
1 'polypeptide(L)'
;MLDLRGPDNFSMYTFNDHSAYGAIEVVQNMMLDFDEASGKWQQQWAVIEALAWLLSGDFLSLMVMIDDGDLFRETTILLEQIFLTLLAELEKEGQLEAHSDVHNIGLIMGLIAGEANTLRSDGFINIKKSKAKSYHGQDFIPYLLTYASKGNISLRGPSNIDEIIAEGEELSEQENVELPTAQKDPWKWGTVFKAYKRNAVAPYGGRSRTAIGGDCLDITTYSSAERKKASFTKKDIISADMIKKIKEGLVLQLA
;
A
#
# COMPACT_ATOMS: atom_id res chain seq x y z
N MET A 1 -8.45 7.40 -9.42
CA MET A 1 -7.48 6.69 -10.31
C MET A 1 -7.96 5.28 -10.62
N LEU A 2 -8.46 4.51 -9.64
CA LEU A 2 -9.12 3.22 -9.92
C LEU A 2 -10.36 3.35 -10.79
N ASP A 3 -11.07 4.48 -10.72
CA ASP A 3 -12.31 4.61 -11.49
C ASP A 3 -12.10 4.47 -13.00
N LEU A 4 -10.94 4.90 -13.51
CA LEU A 4 -10.57 4.76 -14.92
C LEU A 4 -10.10 3.34 -15.26
N ARG A 5 -9.67 2.56 -14.27
CA ARG A 5 -9.17 1.18 -14.41
C ARG A 5 -10.30 0.16 -14.30
N GLY A 6 -11.36 0.49 -13.57
CA GLY A 6 -12.48 -0.40 -13.27
C GLY A 6 -13.42 -0.58 -14.47
N PRO A 7 -13.67 -1.82 -14.94
CA PRO A 7 -14.55 -2.10 -16.07
C PRO A 7 -16.01 -1.69 -15.79
N ASP A 8 -16.45 -1.75 -14.54
CA ASP A 8 -17.82 -1.43 -14.13
C ASP A 8 -18.21 0.01 -14.47
N ASN A 9 -17.25 0.94 -14.32
CA ASN A 9 -17.44 2.36 -14.66
C ASN A 9 -17.60 2.61 -16.16
N PHE A 10 -17.38 1.60 -16.99
CA PHE A 10 -17.49 1.67 -18.44
C PHE A 10 -18.46 0.65 -18.99
N SER A 11 -19.42 0.14 -18.20
CA SER A 11 -20.38 -0.87 -18.68
C SER A 11 -19.68 -2.07 -19.35
N MET A 12 -18.59 -2.51 -18.73
CA MET A 12 -17.78 -3.63 -19.17
C MET A 12 -17.74 -4.68 -18.05
N TYR A 13 -17.52 -5.94 -18.44
CA TYR A 13 -17.23 -7.01 -17.51
C TYR A 13 -15.98 -7.76 -17.96
N THR A 14 -15.09 -8.01 -17.02
CA THR A 14 -13.89 -8.84 -17.22
C THR A 14 -13.97 -10.09 -16.35
N PHE A 15 -13.98 -9.94 -15.02
CA PHE A 15 -14.15 -10.98 -14.01
C PHE A 15 -14.53 -10.37 -12.64
N ASN A 16 -14.97 -11.18 -11.68
CA ASN A 16 -15.65 -10.72 -10.45
C ASN A 16 -14.82 -9.83 -9.51
N ASP A 17 -13.48 -9.87 -9.57
CA ASP A 17 -12.62 -9.17 -8.61
C ASP A 17 -11.66 -8.19 -9.31
N HIS A 18 -11.94 -7.81 -10.56
CA HIS A 18 -11.02 -7.02 -11.38
C HIS A 18 -10.53 -5.76 -10.66
N SER A 19 -11.45 -5.00 -10.07
CA SER A 19 -11.11 -3.74 -9.40
C SER A 19 -10.29 -3.95 -8.13
N ALA A 20 -10.55 -5.04 -7.38
CA ALA A 20 -9.80 -5.39 -6.16
C ALA A 20 -8.36 -5.79 -6.50
N TYR A 21 -8.17 -6.68 -7.48
CA TYR A 21 -6.83 -7.01 -7.98
C TYR A 21 -6.14 -5.80 -8.62
N GLY A 22 -6.91 -4.88 -9.23
CA GLY A 22 -6.39 -3.65 -9.80
C GLY A 22 -5.83 -2.70 -8.73
N ALA A 23 -6.46 -2.67 -7.55
CA ALA A 23 -5.94 -1.94 -6.38
C ALA A 23 -4.63 -2.56 -5.87
N ILE A 24 -4.55 -3.90 -5.78
CA ILE A 24 -3.30 -4.61 -5.46
C ILE A 24 -2.20 -4.28 -6.48
N GLU A 25 -2.50 -4.29 -7.79
CA GLU A 25 -1.53 -3.98 -8.84
C GLU A 25 -0.94 -2.56 -8.68
N VAL A 26 -1.77 -1.57 -8.36
CA VAL A 26 -1.31 -0.19 -8.10
C VAL A 26 -0.44 -0.12 -6.86
N VAL A 27 -0.82 -0.77 -5.76
CA VAL A 27 0.02 -0.84 -4.55
C VAL A 27 1.37 -1.52 -4.83
N GLN A 28 1.35 -2.61 -5.61
CA GLN A 28 2.58 -3.28 -6.05
C GLN A 28 3.47 -2.35 -6.88
N ASN A 29 2.90 -1.50 -7.74
CA ASN A 29 3.67 -0.48 -8.46
C ASN A 29 4.35 0.51 -7.51
N MET A 30 3.63 1.00 -6.50
CA MET A 30 4.20 1.92 -5.52
C MET A 30 5.35 1.26 -4.73
N MET A 31 5.25 -0.03 -4.40
CA MET A 31 6.35 -0.77 -3.77
C MET A 31 7.57 -0.91 -4.69
N LEU A 32 7.35 -1.07 -6.00
CA LEU A 32 8.43 -1.09 -6.99
C LEU A 32 9.10 0.29 -7.08
N ASP A 33 8.32 1.37 -7.11
CA ASP A 33 8.83 2.74 -7.14
C ASP A 33 9.65 3.05 -5.88
N PHE A 34 9.22 2.58 -4.70
CA PHE A 34 9.99 2.69 -3.47
C PHE A 34 11.34 1.95 -3.53
N ASP A 35 11.36 0.74 -4.10
CA ASP A 35 12.57 -0.08 -4.27
C ASP A 35 13.53 0.58 -5.27
N GLU A 36 13.02 1.17 -6.35
CA GLU A 36 13.80 1.95 -7.32
C GLU A 36 14.37 3.24 -6.70
N ALA A 37 13.64 3.86 -5.78
CA ALA A 37 14.05 5.04 -5.04
C ALA A 37 15.04 4.75 -3.89
N SER A 38 15.54 3.51 -3.75
CA SER A 38 16.46 3.14 -2.67
C SER A 38 17.67 4.08 -2.56
N GLY A 39 17.92 4.57 -1.34
CA GLY A 39 18.99 5.54 -1.05
C GLY A 39 18.64 6.99 -1.40
N LYS A 40 17.40 7.27 -1.82
CA LYS A 40 16.87 8.62 -2.07
C LYS A 40 15.63 8.84 -1.21
N TRP A 41 15.86 9.15 0.07
CA TRP A 41 14.79 9.20 1.07
C TRP A 41 13.63 10.13 0.68
N GLN A 42 13.88 11.24 -0.04
CA GLN A 42 12.82 12.16 -0.49
C GLN A 42 11.86 11.47 -1.47
N GLN A 43 12.40 10.66 -2.38
CA GLN A 43 11.60 9.93 -3.37
C GLN A 43 10.83 8.80 -2.69
N GLN A 44 11.48 8.09 -1.76
CA GLN A 44 10.82 7.07 -0.94
C GLN A 44 9.71 7.66 -0.06
N TRP A 45 9.92 8.85 0.51
CA TRP A 45 8.90 9.57 1.26
C TRP A 45 7.70 9.94 0.38
N ALA A 46 7.93 10.51 -0.80
CA ALA A 46 6.84 10.86 -1.72
C ALA A 46 5.99 9.63 -2.09
N VAL A 47 6.61 8.46 -2.27
CA VAL A 47 5.90 7.20 -2.51
C VAL A 47 5.04 6.80 -1.31
N ILE A 48 5.60 6.80 -0.09
CA ILE A 48 4.86 6.42 1.12
C ILE A 48 3.75 7.42 1.45
N GLU A 49 4.00 8.72 1.30
CA GLU A 49 2.99 9.75 1.49
C GLU A 49 1.80 9.53 0.54
N ALA A 50 2.08 9.33 -0.75
CA ALA A 50 1.03 9.03 -1.72
C ALA A 50 0.29 7.73 -1.38
N LEU A 51 1.01 6.72 -0.88
CA LEU A 51 0.43 5.43 -0.49
C LEU A 51 -0.47 5.56 0.75
N ALA A 52 -0.08 6.35 1.75
CA ALA A 52 -0.91 6.63 2.92
C ALA A 52 -2.23 7.30 2.53
N TRP A 53 -2.17 8.31 1.66
CA TRP A 53 -3.38 8.95 1.12
C TRP A 53 -4.26 7.99 0.32
N LEU A 54 -3.62 7.10 -0.45
CA LEU A 54 -4.32 6.08 -1.22
C LEU A 54 -5.11 5.16 -0.29
N LEU A 55 -4.44 4.58 0.71
CA LEU A 55 -5.03 3.62 1.64
C LEU A 55 -6.13 4.23 2.50
N SER A 56 -5.96 5.47 2.98
CA SER A 56 -6.99 6.19 3.72
C SER A 56 -8.14 6.73 2.88
N GLY A 57 -8.09 6.54 1.56
CA GLY A 57 -9.24 6.69 0.67
C GLY A 57 -9.96 5.36 0.44
N ASP A 58 -10.54 5.19 -0.75
CA ASP A 58 -11.34 4.01 -1.09
C ASP A 58 -10.49 2.79 -1.53
N PHE A 59 -9.16 2.87 -1.51
CA PHE A 59 -8.33 1.75 -2.00
C PHE A 59 -8.33 0.56 -1.07
N LEU A 60 -8.23 0.79 0.25
CA LEU A 60 -8.15 -0.32 1.19
C LEU A 60 -9.45 -1.14 1.20
N SER A 61 -10.60 -0.46 1.14
CA SER A 61 -11.91 -1.10 1.05
C SER A 61 -12.08 -1.93 -0.22
N LEU A 62 -11.41 -1.58 -1.31
CA LEU A 62 -11.37 -2.40 -2.53
C LEU A 62 -10.41 -3.58 -2.41
N MET A 63 -9.25 -3.39 -1.76
CA MET A 63 -8.27 -4.46 -1.55
C MET A 63 -8.76 -5.57 -0.62
N VAL A 64 -9.70 -5.32 0.29
CA VAL A 64 -10.26 -6.39 1.14
C VAL A 64 -11.25 -7.30 0.40
N MET A 65 -11.67 -6.93 -0.82
CA MET A 65 -12.73 -7.62 -1.58
C MET A 65 -12.22 -8.71 -2.53
N ILE A 66 -10.91 -8.93 -2.60
CA ILE A 66 -10.28 -9.98 -3.43
C ILE A 66 -10.49 -11.37 -2.81
N ASP A 67 -10.75 -12.36 -3.66
CA ASP A 67 -10.91 -13.77 -3.28
C ASP A 67 -9.62 -14.46 -2.77
N ASP A 68 -8.44 -13.98 -3.16
CA ASP A 68 -7.14 -14.40 -2.63
C ASP A 68 -6.74 -13.60 -1.37
N GLY A 69 -7.29 -14.03 -0.23
CA GLY A 69 -6.99 -13.44 1.07
C GLY A 69 -5.54 -13.60 1.54
N ASP A 70 -4.79 -14.57 0.99
CA ASP A 70 -3.37 -14.74 1.30
C ASP A 70 -2.54 -13.65 0.61
N LEU A 71 -2.79 -13.39 -0.67
CA LEU A 71 -2.17 -12.28 -1.40
C LEU A 71 -2.47 -10.94 -0.73
N PHE A 72 -3.72 -10.71 -0.34
CA PHE A 72 -4.10 -9.50 0.37
C PHE A 72 -3.30 -9.34 1.68
N ARG A 73 -3.30 -10.36 2.53
CA ARG A 73 -2.58 -10.35 3.81
C ARG A 73 -1.08 -10.13 3.62
N GLU A 74 -0.45 -10.83 2.69
CA GLU A 74 0.98 -10.67 2.39
C GLU A 74 1.31 -9.26 1.90
N THR A 75 0.46 -8.70 1.04
CA THR A 75 0.61 -7.33 0.52
C THR A 75 0.50 -6.30 1.65
N THR A 76 -0.48 -6.46 2.52
CA THR A 76 -0.72 -5.56 3.66
C THR A 76 0.42 -5.60 4.68
N ILE A 77 0.93 -6.79 5.03
CA ILE A 77 2.10 -6.92 5.92
C ILE A 77 3.33 -6.27 5.29
N LEU A 78 3.49 -6.39 3.98
CA LEU A 78 4.61 -5.77 3.27
C LEU A 78 4.48 -4.24 3.22
N LEU A 79 3.26 -3.70 3.15
CA LEU A 79 2.97 -2.26 3.26
C LEU A 79 3.34 -1.69 4.64
N GLU A 80 3.10 -2.45 5.70
CA GLU A 80 3.56 -2.09 7.03
C GLU A 80 5.09 -2.09 7.09
N GLN A 81 5.72 -3.13 6.55
CA GLN A 81 7.16 -3.31 6.59
C GLN A 81 7.93 -2.28 5.74
N ILE A 82 7.40 -1.87 4.59
CA ILE A 82 8.01 -0.81 3.78
C ILE A 82 7.98 0.53 4.53
N PHE A 83 6.93 0.79 5.31
CA PHE A 83 6.86 1.99 6.12
C PHE A 83 7.87 1.98 7.26
N LEU A 84 7.98 0.87 8.00
CA LEU A 84 9.02 0.71 9.03
C LEU A 84 10.44 0.85 8.45
N THR A 85 10.64 0.34 7.23
CA THR A 85 11.90 0.50 6.48
C THR A 85 12.19 1.97 6.19
N LEU A 86 11.18 2.74 5.77
CA LEU A 86 11.34 4.17 5.54
C LEU A 86 11.66 4.92 6.83
N LEU A 87 10.97 4.63 7.94
CA LEU A 87 11.25 5.30 9.23
C LEU A 87 12.70 5.07 9.68
N ALA A 88 13.23 3.86 9.48
CA ALA A 88 14.64 3.56 9.71
C ALA A 88 15.58 4.36 8.80
N GLU A 89 15.23 4.53 7.52
CA GLU A 89 16.04 5.31 6.59
C GLU A 89 15.99 6.81 6.94
N LEU A 90 14.82 7.34 7.30
CA LEU A 90 14.68 8.72 7.79
C LEU A 90 15.49 8.94 9.06
N GLU A 91 15.52 7.97 9.99
CA GLU A 91 16.36 8.07 11.18
C GLU A 91 17.84 8.17 10.80
N LYS A 92 18.31 7.32 9.88
CA LYS A 92 19.70 7.33 9.40
C LYS A 92 20.07 8.66 8.72
N GLU A 93 19.14 9.26 8.01
CA GLU A 93 19.33 10.54 7.31
C GLU A 93 19.06 11.77 8.21
N GLY A 94 18.80 11.56 9.50
CA GLY A 94 18.51 12.64 10.46
C GLY A 94 17.19 13.37 10.20
N GLN A 95 16.25 12.72 9.50
CA GLN A 95 14.95 13.26 9.13
C GLN A 95 13.79 12.75 10.00
N LEU A 96 14.03 11.77 10.87
CA LEU A 96 13.04 11.26 11.82
C LEU A 96 12.99 12.14 13.08
N GLU A 97 12.55 13.38 12.93
CA GLU A 97 12.37 14.31 14.04
C GLU A 97 11.24 15.31 13.77
N ALA A 98 10.69 15.91 14.82
CA ALA A 98 9.55 16.83 14.72
C ALA A 98 9.77 18.08 13.86
N HIS A 99 11.03 18.45 13.58
CA HIS A 99 11.41 19.67 12.87
C HIS A 99 12.29 19.40 11.63
N SER A 100 12.14 18.22 11.02
CA SER A 100 12.85 17.85 9.79
C SER A 100 12.18 18.41 8.52
N ASP A 101 12.78 18.12 7.37
CA ASP A 101 12.20 18.43 6.05
C ASP A 101 10.91 17.61 5.78
N VAL A 102 10.61 16.60 6.61
CA VAL A 102 9.41 15.75 6.53
C VAL A 102 8.29 16.31 7.41
N HIS A 103 7.78 17.48 7.03
CA HIS A 103 6.86 18.27 7.87
C HIS A 103 5.57 17.56 8.29
N ASN A 104 5.08 16.61 7.51
CA ASN A 104 3.81 15.92 7.76
C ASN A 104 3.97 14.50 8.33
N ILE A 105 5.16 14.14 8.84
CA ILE A 105 5.43 12.78 9.31
C ILE A 105 4.44 12.29 10.37
N GLY A 106 4.08 13.12 11.35
CA GLY A 106 3.11 12.76 12.38
C GLY A 106 1.70 12.48 11.83
N LEU A 107 1.30 13.16 10.75
CA LEU A 107 0.03 12.90 10.06
C LEU A 107 0.07 11.56 9.31
N ILE A 108 1.14 11.31 8.54
CA ILE A 108 1.28 10.07 7.77
C ILE A 108 1.38 8.84 8.70
N MET A 109 2.11 8.96 9.81
CA MET A 109 2.14 7.92 10.85
C MET A 109 0.73 7.65 11.40
N GLY A 110 -0.04 8.69 11.73
CA GLY A 110 -1.39 8.50 12.26
C GLY A 110 -2.39 7.94 11.26
N LEU A 111 -2.32 8.31 9.98
CA LEU A 111 -3.14 7.69 8.92
C LEU A 111 -2.85 6.19 8.80
N ILE A 112 -1.57 5.82 8.69
CA ILE A 112 -1.16 4.42 8.56
C ILE A 112 -1.49 3.62 9.84
N ALA A 113 -1.37 4.22 11.03
CA ALA A 113 -1.81 3.62 12.29
C ALA A 113 -3.33 3.34 12.29
N GLY A 114 -4.12 4.29 11.78
CA GLY A 114 -5.56 4.16 11.61
C GLY A 114 -5.94 2.95 10.75
N GLU A 115 -5.36 2.84 9.56
CA GLU A 115 -5.62 1.71 8.66
C GLU A 115 -5.17 0.37 9.27
N ALA A 116 -3.98 0.36 9.87
CA ALA A 116 -3.44 -0.82 10.53
C ALA A 116 -4.32 -1.28 11.71
N ASN A 117 -4.92 -0.35 12.45
CA ASN A 117 -5.86 -0.66 13.52
C ASN A 117 -7.15 -1.27 12.95
N THR A 118 -7.77 -0.62 11.97
CA THR A 118 -8.99 -1.10 11.30
C THR A 118 -8.82 -2.54 10.80
N LEU A 119 -7.72 -2.83 10.10
CA LEU A 119 -7.45 -4.18 9.57
C LEU A 119 -7.29 -5.26 10.65
N ARG A 120 -6.79 -4.89 11.83
CA ARG A 120 -6.67 -5.79 12.98
C ARG A 120 -8.01 -5.97 13.68
N SER A 121 -8.76 -4.88 13.90
CA SER A 121 -10.09 -4.91 14.52
C SER A 121 -11.09 -5.73 13.71
N ASP A 122 -11.02 -5.63 12.38
CA ASP A 122 -11.89 -6.38 11.46
C ASP A 122 -11.43 -7.84 11.26
N GLY A 123 -10.29 -8.22 11.83
CA GLY A 123 -9.77 -9.59 11.81
C GLY A 123 -9.07 -10.00 10.51
N PHE A 124 -8.82 -9.06 9.59
CA PHE A 124 -8.05 -9.32 8.37
C PHE A 124 -6.58 -9.64 8.67
N ILE A 125 -6.01 -8.96 9.66
CA ILE A 125 -4.66 -9.20 10.15
C ILE A 125 -4.75 -9.76 11.57
N ASN A 126 -4.57 -11.08 11.70
CA ASN A 126 -4.52 -11.79 12.97
C ASN A 126 -3.23 -12.60 13.05
N ILE A 127 -2.13 -11.92 13.38
CA ILE A 127 -0.82 -12.53 13.49
C ILE A 127 -0.64 -13.06 14.90
N LYS A 128 -0.62 -14.39 15.03
CA LYS A 128 -0.22 -15.03 16.28
C LYS A 128 1.23 -14.69 16.56
N LYS A 129 1.55 -14.44 17.83
CA LYS A 129 2.92 -14.21 18.30
C LYS A 129 3.86 -15.25 17.71
N SER A 130 4.91 -14.77 17.05
CA SER A 130 5.95 -15.59 16.47
C SER A 130 7.26 -15.32 17.19
N LYS A 131 8.01 -16.37 17.52
CA LYS A 131 9.42 -16.24 17.96
C LYS A 131 10.36 -15.96 16.79
N ALA A 132 9.84 -15.77 15.58
CA ALA A 132 10.63 -15.47 14.41
C ALA A 132 11.36 -14.13 14.58
N LYS A 133 12.62 -14.10 14.14
CA LYS A 133 13.46 -12.89 14.12
C LYS A 133 13.14 -11.95 12.94
N SER A 134 11.98 -12.11 12.32
CA SER A 134 11.53 -11.36 11.16
C SER A 134 10.16 -10.78 11.44
N TYR A 135 9.92 -9.59 10.88
CA TYR A 135 8.62 -8.97 10.89
C TYR A 135 7.65 -9.79 10.03
N HIS A 136 6.46 -10.04 10.58
CA HIS A 136 5.37 -10.78 9.97
C HIS A 136 4.01 -10.11 10.22
N GLY A 137 4.00 -8.80 10.54
CA GLY A 137 2.79 -8.04 10.86
C GLY A 137 2.47 -7.92 12.35
N GLN A 138 3.29 -8.51 13.23
CA GLN A 138 3.15 -8.35 14.68
C GLN A 138 3.60 -6.96 15.14
N ASP A 139 2.95 -6.43 16.17
CA ASP A 139 3.40 -5.26 16.94
C ASP A 139 3.66 -3.99 16.10
N PHE A 140 3.03 -3.88 14.93
CA PHE A 140 3.23 -2.77 14.01
C PHE A 140 3.04 -1.39 14.65
N ILE A 141 1.88 -1.19 15.31
CA ILE A 141 1.55 0.07 15.96
C ILE A 141 2.55 0.36 17.09
N PRO A 142 2.88 -0.57 18.00
CA PRO A 142 3.99 -0.40 18.94
C PRO A 142 5.33 0.01 18.28
N TYR A 143 5.74 -0.62 17.18
CA TYR A 143 6.97 -0.22 16.47
C TYR A 143 6.88 1.22 15.93
N LEU A 144 5.72 1.58 15.39
CA LEU A 144 5.46 2.92 14.88
C LEU A 144 5.56 3.97 16.00
N LEU A 145 4.95 3.71 17.15
CA LEU A 145 5.00 4.59 18.33
C LEU A 145 6.43 4.70 18.89
N THR A 146 7.21 3.61 18.83
CA THR A 146 8.61 3.64 19.24
C THR A 146 9.44 4.57 18.35
N TYR A 147 9.23 4.54 17.03
CA TYR A 147 9.85 5.51 16.12
C TYR A 147 9.39 6.95 16.39
N ALA A 148 8.09 7.15 16.64
CA ALA A 148 7.54 8.47 16.93
C ALA A 148 8.17 9.09 18.19
N SER A 149 8.27 8.29 19.26
CA SER A 149 8.88 8.66 20.53
C SER A 149 10.34 9.07 20.35
N LYS A 150 11.12 8.30 19.58
CA LYS A 150 12.52 8.63 19.27
C LYS A 150 12.69 9.97 18.57
N GLY A 151 11.76 10.32 17.67
CA GLY A 151 11.77 11.58 16.94
C GLY A 151 11.06 12.75 17.65
N ASN A 152 10.51 12.52 18.85
CA ASN A 152 9.61 13.46 19.54
C ASN A 152 8.44 13.91 18.64
N ILE A 153 7.92 12.98 17.81
CA ILE A 153 6.87 13.23 16.83
C ILE A 153 5.51 12.93 17.48
N SER A 154 4.62 13.92 17.49
CA SER A 154 3.22 13.70 17.84
C SER A 154 2.44 13.16 16.65
N LEU A 155 1.86 11.97 16.80
CA LEU A 155 0.94 11.43 15.80
C LEU A 155 -0.34 12.28 15.73
N ARG A 156 -0.85 12.45 14.52
CA ARG A 156 -2.14 13.09 14.24
C ARG A 156 -2.87 12.28 13.19
N GLY A 157 -4.19 12.21 13.24
CA GLY A 157 -4.92 11.44 12.24
C GLY A 157 -6.42 11.33 12.54
N PRO A 158 -7.02 10.14 12.34
CA PRO A 158 -8.46 9.94 12.49
C PRO A 158 -8.95 10.29 13.90
N SER A 159 -10.26 10.44 14.07
CA SER A 159 -10.85 10.92 15.33
C SER A 159 -10.56 10.03 16.54
N ASN A 160 -10.25 8.75 16.33
CA ASN A 160 -9.90 7.78 17.36
C ASN A 160 -8.38 7.59 17.53
N ILE A 161 -7.54 8.49 16.97
CA ILE A 161 -6.08 8.33 17.04
C ILE A 161 -5.54 8.27 18.48
N ASP A 162 -6.14 9.01 19.42
CA ASP A 162 -5.73 9.00 20.82
C ASP A 162 -5.94 7.62 21.47
N GLU A 163 -7.03 6.94 21.10
CA GLU A 163 -7.31 5.57 21.55
C GLU A 163 -6.31 4.57 20.97
N ILE A 164 -6.01 4.69 19.67
CA ILE A 164 -5.01 3.86 18.98
C ILE A 164 -3.62 4.02 19.62
N ILE A 165 -3.24 5.25 19.97
CA ILE A 165 -1.97 5.52 20.66
C ILE A 165 -1.97 4.86 22.03
N ALA A 166 -3.01 5.06 22.85
CA ALA A 166 -3.08 4.50 24.20
C ALA A 166 -3.01 2.97 24.20
N GLU A 167 -3.76 2.30 23.32
CA GLU A 167 -3.72 0.84 23.18
C GLU A 167 -2.36 0.35 22.68
N GLY A 168 -1.75 1.07 21.73
CA GLY A 168 -0.42 0.75 21.22
C GLY A 168 0.69 0.90 22.27
N GLU A 169 0.62 1.92 23.12
CA GLU A 169 1.54 2.12 24.25
C GLU A 169 1.41 1.00 25.28
N GLU A 170 0.17 0.65 25.67
CA GLU A 170 -0.08 -0.47 26.59
C GLU A 170 0.50 -1.79 26.04
N LEU A 171 0.26 -2.08 24.75
CA LEU A 171 0.84 -3.25 24.08
C LEU A 171 2.37 -3.19 24.04
N SER A 172 2.95 -2.02 23.78
CA SER A 172 4.40 -1.85 23.74
C SER A 172 5.06 -2.18 25.08
N GLU A 173 4.45 -1.76 26.20
CA GLU A 173 4.93 -2.07 27.55
C GLU A 173 4.77 -3.55 27.89
N GLN A 174 3.62 -4.16 27.56
CA GLN A 174 3.36 -5.57 27.82
C GLN A 174 4.31 -6.50 27.06
N GLU A 175 4.63 -6.14 25.82
CA GLU A 175 5.44 -6.97 24.92
C GLU A 175 6.94 -6.62 24.94
N ASN A 176 7.33 -5.55 25.65
CA ASN A 176 8.70 -5.01 25.65
C ASN A 176 9.23 -4.87 24.21
N VAL A 177 8.47 -4.14 23.39
CA VAL A 177 8.77 -3.98 21.97
C VAL A 177 10.07 -3.18 21.79
N GLU A 178 11.02 -3.77 21.09
CA GLU A 178 12.32 -3.16 20.78
C GLU A 178 12.54 -3.10 19.26
N LEU A 179 13.01 -1.95 18.78
CA LEU A 179 13.37 -1.79 17.37
C LEU A 179 14.55 -2.70 16.99
N PRO A 180 14.58 -3.25 15.76
CA PRO A 180 15.72 -4.03 15.31
C PRO A 180 17.02 -3.20 15.30
N THR A 181 18.14 -3.81 15.70
CA THR A 181 19.42 -3.11 15.91
C THR A 181 20.37 -3.14 14.70
N ALA A 182 19.99 -3.78 13.60
CA ALA A 182 20.88 -3.92 12.45
C ALA A 182 21.05 -2.57 11.72
N GLN A 183 22.30 -2.11 11.54
CA GLN A 183 22.60 -0.76 11.05
C GLN A 183 22.17 -0.45 9.61
N LYS A 184 22.14 -1.45 8.72
CA LYS A 184 21.96 -1.20 7.26
C LYS A 184 20.54 -1.46 6.77
N ASP A 185 19.90 -2.52 7.27
CA ASP A 185 18.56 -2.94 6.84
C ASP A 185 17.87 -3.62 8.03
N PRO A 186 17.43 -2.84 9.05
CA PRO A 186 16.83 -3.36 10.28
C PRO A 186 15.62 -4.26 10.00
N TRP A 187 14.85 -3.90 8.97
CA TRP A 187 13.61 -4.56 8.60
C TRP A 187 13.77 -5.58 7.48
N LYS A 188 14.99 -5.82 6.97
CA LYS A 188 15.28 -6.82 5.93
C LYS A 188 14.48 -6.63 4.64
N TRP A 189 14.18 -5.38 4.28
CA TRP A 189 13.33 -5.03 3.14
C TRP A 189 13.76 -5.75 1.86
N GLY A 190 15.04 -5.64 1.49
CA GLY A 190 15.52 -6.21 0.23
C GLY A 190 15.36 -7.73 0.16
N THR A 191 15.41 -8.43 1.30
CA THR A 191 15.20 -9.87 1.36
C THR A 191 13.71 -10.22 1.25
N VAL A 192 12.86 -9.55 2.02
CA VAL A 192 11.42 -9.83 2.05
C VAL A 192 10.75 -9.42 0.75
N PHE A 193 11.07 -8.25 0.20
CA PHE A 193 10.48 -7.80 -1.06
C PHE A 193 10.88 -8.70 -2.25
N LYS A 194 12.12 -9.21 -2.26
CA LYS A 194 12.54 -10.22 -3.25
C LYS A 194 11.77 -11.54 -3.11
N ALA A 195 11.38 -11.93 -1.91
CA ALA A 195 10.51 -13.10 -1.71
C ALA A 195 9.09 -12.82 -2.21
N TYR A 196 8.52 -11.68 -1.83
CA TYR A 196 7.19 -11.26 -2.29
C TYR A 196 7.09 -11.19 -3.83
N LYS A 197 8.07 -10.57 -4.51
CA LYS A 197 8.14 -10.51 -5.99
C LYS A 197 8.05 -11.88 -6.68
N ARG A 198 8.46 -12.96 -6.02
CA ARG A 198 8.39 -14.33 -6.56
C ARG A 198 7.05 -15.02 -6.29
N ASN A 199 6.43 -14.72 -5.17
CA ASN A 199 5.26 -15.45 -4.68
C ASN A 199 3.94 -14.74 -5.05
N ALA A 200 3.93 -13.42 -5.11
CA ALA A 200 2.73 -12.60 -5.32
C ALA A 200 2.36 -12.41 -6.80
N VAL A 201 2.81 -13.31 -7.68
CA VAL A 201 2.50 -13.31 -9.12
C VAL A 201 1.32 -14.24 -9.39
N ALA A 202 0.15 -13.86 -8.87
CA ALA A 202 -1.09 -14.60 -9.09
C ALA A 202 -1.70 -14.26 -10.47
N PRO A 203 -2.12 -15.25 -11.27
CA PRO A 203 -2.90 -15.00 -12.47
C PRO A 203 -4.34 -14.64 -12.09
N TYR A 204 -4.83 -13.51 -12.57
CA TYR A 204 -6.23 -13.09 -12.40
C TYR A 204 -6.89 -12.87 -13.77
N GLY A 205 -8.19 -13.14 -13.88
CA GLY A 205 -8.93 -12.99 -15.13
C GLY A 205 -8.39 -13.81 -16.31
N GLY A 206 -7.65 -14.89 -16.05
CA GLY A 206 -7.02 -15.74 -17.07
C GLY A 206 -5.81 -15.11 -17.78
N ARG A 207 -5.31 -13.96 -17.31
CA ARG A 207 -4.06 -13.35 -17.82
C ARG A 207 -2.87 -13.90 -17.06
N SER A 208 -1.91 -14.48 -17.78
CA SER A 208 -0.63 -14.85 -17.19
C SER A 208 0.15 -13.60 -16.82
N ARG A 209 0.68 -13.58 -15.59
CA ARG A 209 1.64 -12.57 -15.14
C ARG A 209 2.97 -13.23 -14.86
N THR A 210 4.04 -12.47 -15.11
CA THR A 210 5.42 -12.89 -14.84
C THR A 210 6.08 -12.07 -13.73
N ALA A 211 5.43 -10.99 -13.28
CA ALA A 211 5.90 -10.10 -12.23
C ALA A 211 4.71 -9.42 -11.51
N ILE A 212 4.99 -8.88 -10.32
CA ILE A 212 4.07 -7.98 -9.60
C ILE A 212 4.00 -6.61 -10.31
N GLY A 213 2.98 -5.81 -9.96
CA GLY A 213 2.76 -4.51 -10.60
C GLY A 213 2.41 -4.61 -12.11
N GLY A 214 2.55 -3.48 -12.79
CA GLY A 214 2.17 -3.27 -14.19
C GLY A 214 0.83 -2.57 -14.33
N ASP A 215 0.20 -2.80 -15.48
CA ASP A 215 -1.01 -2.12 -15.93
C ASP A 215 -2.01 -3.10 -16.57
N CYS A 216 -1.87 -4.39 -16.27
CA CYS A 216 -2.65 -5.42 -16.95
C CYS A 216 -4.11 -5.48 -16.49
N LEU A 217 -4.46 -4.77 -15.42
CA LEU A 217 -5.82 -4.48 -14.95
C LEU A 217 -6.26 -3.04 -15.17
N ASP A 218 -5.48 -2.26 -15.91
CA ASP A 218 -5.89 -0.95 -16.38
C ASP A 218 -6.64 -1.09 -17.71
N ILE A 219 -7.96 -0.97 -17.73
CA ILE A 219 -8.71 -1.06 -19.00
C ILE A 219 -8.32 0.04 -20.00
N THR A 220 -7.67 1.13 -19.57
CA THR A 220 -7.18 2.17 -20.49
C THR A 220 -5.97 1.69 -21.31
N THR A 221 -5.25 0.67 -20.84
CA THR A 221 -4.11 0.07 -21.55
C THR A 221 -4.53 -1.07 -22.47
N TYR A 222 -5.77 -1.54 -22.35
CA TYR A 222 -6.32 -2.58 -23.22
C TYR A 222 -6.39 -2.08 -24.67
N SER A 223 -6.27 -2.99 -25.62
CA SER A 223 -6.62 -2.69 -27.01
C SER A 223 -8.12 -2.42 -27.15
N SER A 224 -8.48 -1.69 -28.20
CA SER A 224 -9.90 -1.44 -28.54
C SER A 224 -10.68 -2.75 -28.73
N ALA A 225 -10.04 -3.79 -29.26
CA ALA A 225 -10.65 -5.11 -29.45
C ALA A 225 -10.96 -5.79 -28.10
N GLU A 226 -10.04 -5.71 -27.14
CA GLU A 226 -10.24 -6.26 -25.79
C GLU A 226 -11.36 -5.54 -25.06
N ARG A 227 -11.40 -4.20 -25.12
CA ARG A 227 -12.50 -3.42 -24.52
C ARG A 227 -13.85 -3.73 -25.15
N LYS A 228 -13.94 -3.83 -26.48
CA LYS A 228 -15.17 -4.25 -27.19
C LYS A 228 -15.65 -5.64 -26.76
N LYS A 229 -14.72 -6.57 -26.57
CA LYS A 229 -15.05 -7.94 -26.13
C LYS A 229 -15.70 -7.92 -24.75
N ALA A 230 -15.12 -7.16 -23.82
CA ALA A 230 -15.58 -7.00 -22.44
C ALA A 230 -16.83 -6.11 -22.30
N SER A 231 -17.11 -5.21 -23.25
CA SER A 231 -18.28 -4.33 -23.19
C SER A 231 -19.60 -5.08 -23.37
N PHE A 232 -20.62 -4.67 -22.61
CA PHE A 232 -22.00 -5.12 -22.79
C PHE A 232 -22.59 -4.68 -24.13
N THR A 233 -22.17 -3.52 -24.64
CA THR A 233 -22.66 -2.96 -25.91
C THR A 233 -21.87 -3.43 -27.13
N LYS A 234 -20.79 -4.21 -26.93
CA LYS A 234 -19.81 -4.61 -27.96
C LYS A 234 -19.14 -3.44 -28.69
N LYS A 235 -19.17 -2.25 -28.08
CA LYS A 235 -18.48 -1.05 -28.55
C LYS A 235 -17.30 -0.72 -27.63
N ASP A 236 -16.35 0.02 -28.18
CA ASP A 236 -15.28 0.60 -27.37
C ASP A 236 -15.80 1.93 -26.80
N ILE A 237 -15.91 2.00 -25.49
CA ILE A 237 -16.46 3.17 -24.79
C ILE A 237 -15.34 4.19 -24.49
N ILE A 238 -14.08 3.78 -24.60
CA ILE A 238 -12.92 4.66 -24.44
C ILE A 238 -12.33 4.98 -25.81
N SER A 239 -12.65 6.16 -26.33
CA SER A 239 -12.18 6.60 -27.65
C SER A 239 -10.66 6.85 -27.68
N ALA A 240 -10.06 6.84 -28.87
CA ALA A 240 -8.65 7.16 -29.04
C ALA A 240 -8.30 8.59 -28.55
N ASP A 241 -9.21 9.55 -28.68
CA ASP A 241 -9.05 10.91 -28.14
C ASP A 241 -9.04 10.91 -26.61
N MET A 242 -9.92 10.13 -25.97
CA MET A 242 -9.92 9.97 -24.51
C MET A 242 -8.61 9.34 -24.02
N ILE A 243 -8.12 8.28 -24.68
CA ILE A 243 -6.81 7.69 -24.36
C ILE A 243 -5.68 8.70 -24.51
N LYS A 244 -5.72 9.53 -25.57
CA LYS A 244 -4.73 10.59 -25.76
C LYS A 244 -4.76 11.60 -24.61
N LYS A 245 -5.95 12.06 -24.21
CA LYS A 245 -6.14 13.00 -23.09
C LYS A 245 -5.64 12.42 -21.76
N ILE A 246 -5.91 11.15 -21.47
CA ILE A 246 -5.37 10.47 -20.29
C ILE A 246 -3.84 10.52 -20.30
N LYS A 247 -3.19 10.21 -21.44
CA LYS A 247 -1.73 10.23 -21.58
C LYS A 247 -1.13 11.63 -21.42
N GLU A 248 -1.92 12.68 -21.71
CA GLU A 248 -1.55 14.08 -21.49
C GLU A 248 -1.80 14.53 -20.04
N GLY A 249 -2.27 13.65 -19.16
CA GLY A 249 -2.56 13.94 -17.75
C GLY A 249 -3.89 14.67 -17.53
N LEU A 250 -4.79 14.65 -18.51
CA LEU A 250 -6.08 15.33 -18.42
C LEU A 250 -7.13 14.45 -17.74
N VAL A 251 -8.06 15.09 -17.04
CA VAL A 251 -9.19 14.43 -16.37
C VAL A 251 -10.23 14.01 -17.39
N LEU A 252 -10.69 12.76 -17.30
CA LEU A 252 -11.88 12.30 -18.01
C LEU A 252 -13.11 12.48 -17.13
N GLN A 253 -14.11 13.18 -17.67
CA GLN A 253 -15.43 13.21 -17.09
C GLN A 253 -16.23 12.04 -17.68
N LEU A 254 -16.59 11.08 -16.83
CA LEU A 254 -17.55 10.03 -17.18
C LEU A 254 -18.95 10.63 -17.08
N ALA A 255 -19.81 10.31 -18.05
CA ALA A 255 -21.18 10.85 -18.17
C ALA A 255 -22.19 9.97 -17.45
#